data_AF-A0A5C7WIB4-F1
#
_entry.id   AF-A0A5C7WIB4-F1
#
_cell.length_a   1.000
_cell.length_b   1.000
_cell.length_c   1.000
_cell.angle_alpha   90.00
_cell.angle_beta   90.00
_cell.angle_gamma   90.00
#
_symmetry.space_group_name_H-M   'P 1'
#
loop_
_entity.id
_entity.type
_entity.pdbx_description
1 polymer ?
#
loop_
_entity_poly.entity_id
_entity_poly.type
_entity_poly.pdbx_seq_one_letter_code
_entity_poly.pdbx_strand_id
1 'polypeptide(L)'
;AWGGTLYTKGGLVWYATLDGYLKALDNKDGKELWNFKMPSGGIGSPMTYSFKGKQYIGSMYGVGGWPGVGLVFDLTDPSAGLGAVGAFKELQNHTQMGGGLMVFSL
;
A
#
# COMPACT_ATOMS: atom_id res chain seq x y z
N ALA A 1 -0.87 -7.33 -4.51
CA ALA A 1 -1.11 -5.94 -4.03
C ALA A 1 -2.52 -5.53 -4.43
N TRP A 2 -3.29 -4.86 -3.57
CA TRP A 2 -4.62 -4.36 -3.96
C TRP A 2 -4.52 -3.18 -4.93
N GLY A 3 -3.63 -2.22 -4.63
CA GLY A 3 -3.52 -0.96 -5.37
C GLY A 3 -2.77 -0.99 -6.69
N GLY A 4 -2.28 -2.14 -7.14
CA GLY A 4 -1.41 -2.25 -8.33
C GLY A 4 0.08 -2.10 -8.01
N THR A 5 0.89 -1.98 -9.06
CA THR A 5 2.36 -1.91 -8.99
C THR A 5 2.92 -0.86 -9.95
N LEU A 6 4.16 -0.44 -9.70
CA LEU A 6 4.95 0.43 -10.56
C LEU A 6 6.28 -0.24 -10.89
N TYR A 7 6.63 -0.32 -12.17
CA TYR A 7 7.95 -0.74 -12.62
C TYR A 7 8.81 0.46 -12.97
N THR A 8 10.11 0.43 -12.61
CA THR A 8 11.10 1.42 -13.06
C THR A 8 12.25 0.75 -13.81
N LYS A 9 12.86 1.49 -14.76
CA LYS A 9 13.96 0.99 -15.62
C LYS A 9 15.19 0.51 -14.85
N GLY A 10 15.33 0.87 -13.57
CA GLY A 10 16.36 0.34 -12.68
C GLY A 10 16.17 -1.14 -12.29
N GLY A 11 15.11 -1.80 -12.79
CA GLY A 11 14.84 -3.21 -12.47
C GLY A 11 14.07 -3.39 -11.16
N LEU A 12 13.33 -2.36 -10.72
CA LEU A 12 12.59 -2.39 -9.46
C LEU A 12 11.07 -2.40 -9.70
N VAL A 13 10.38 -3.24 -8.94
CA VAL A 13 8.91 -3.29 -8.86
C VAL A 13 8.47 -2.75 -7.51
N TRP A 14 7.74 -1.64 -7.53
CA TRP A 14 7.22 -0.96 -6.34
C TRP A 14 5.75 -1.30 -6.13
N TYR A 15 5.34 -1.54 -4.90
CA TYR A 15 3.94 -1.73 -4.55
C TYR A 15 3.67 -1.40 -3.09
N ALA A 16 2.45 -0.97 -2.80
CA ALA A 16 1.98 -0.75 -1.45
C ALA A 16 1.16 -1.94 -0.94
N THR A 17 1.19 -2.16 0.37
CA THR A 17 0.48 -3.24 1.06
C THR A 17 -0.60 -2.70 2.00
N LEU A 18 -1.59 -3.53 2.32
CA LEU A 18 -2.70 -3.17 3.21
C LEU A 18 -2.24 -2.98 4.67
N ASP A 19 -1.17 -3.65 5.11
CA ASP A 19 -0.53 -3.46 6.41
C ASP A 19 0.41 -2.22 6.45
N GLY A 20 0.45 -1.45 5.36
CA GLY A 20 1.07 -0.13 5.32
C GLY A 20 2.56 -0.14 5.08
N TYR A 21 3.06 -1.02 4.21
CA TYR A 21 4.40 -0.93 3.67
C TYR A 21 4.38 -0.44 2.23
N LEU A 22 5.35 0.40 1.88
CA LEU A 22 5.81 0.53 0.50
C LEU A 22 7.02 -0.40 0.35
N LYS A 23 7.02 -1.25 -0.67
CA LYS A 23 8.07 -2.25 -0.92
C LYS A 23 8.65 -2.09 -2.31
N ALA A 24 9.92 -2.45 -2.47
CA ALA A 24 10.62 -2.57 -3.75
C ALA A 24 11.18 -3.98 -3.90
N LEU A 25 10.84 -4.63 -5.00
CA LEU A 25 11.34 -5.96 -5.36
C LEU A 25 12.30 -5.88 -6.55
N ASP A 26 13.26 -6.80 -6.61
CA ASP A 26 14.00 -7.08 -7.83
C ASP A 26 13.04 -7.67 -8.88
N ASN A 27 13.06 -7.14 -10.11
CA ASN A 27 12.16 -7.59 -11.16
C ASN A 27 12.52 -8.97 -11.75
N LYS A 28 13.71 -9.51 -11.48
CA LYS A 28 14.16 -10.79 -12.03
C LYS A 28 13.63 -11.98 -11.22
N ASP A 29 13.70 -11.90 -9.90
CA ASP A 29 13.39 -13.01 -9.00
C ASP A 29 12.31 -12.68 -7.95
N GLY A 30 11.84 -11.42 -7.91
CA GLY A 30 10.82 -10.97 -6.96
C GLY A 30 11.34 -10.80 -5.53
N LYS A 31 12.67 -10.84 -5.32
CA LYS A 31 13.27 -10.66 -4.00
C LYS A 31 12.99 -9.26 -3.47
N GLU A 32 12.53 -9.17 -2.22
CA GLU A 32 12.39 -7.87 -1.55
C GLU A 32 13.78 -7.27 -1.28
N LEU A 33 14.00 -6.05 -1.79
CA LEU A 33 15.25 -5.32 -1.64
C LEU A 33 15.13 -4.17 -0.65
N TRP A 34 13.92 -3.61 -0.50
CA TRP A 34 13.65 -2.49 0.39
C TRP A 34 12.18 -2.45 0.81
N ASN A 35 11.93 -1.97 2.03
CA ASN A 35 10.60 -1.64 2.50
C ASN A 35 10.62 -0.44 3.47
N PHE A 36 9.49 0.23 3.60
CA PHE A 36 9.26 1.26 4.60
C PHE A 36 7.82 1.20 5.15
N LYS A 37 7.68 1.28 6.48
CA LYS A 37 6.38 1.32 7.17
C LYS A 37 5.75 2.72 7.07
N MET A 38 4.79 2.88 6.17
CA MET A 38 3.95 4.07 6.06
C MET A 38 2.94 4.17 7.22
N PRO A 39 2.37 5.37 7.47
CA PRO A 39 1.39 5.56 8.55
C PRO A 39 0.13 4.70 8.45
N SER A 40 -0.31 4.34 7.23
CA SER A 40 -1.49 3.52 6.97
C SER A 40 -1.30 2.63 5.74
N GLY A 41 -2.17 1.64 5.55
CA GLY A 41 -2.25 0.80 4.35
C GLY A 41 -2.34 1.61 3.06
N GLY A 42 -1.72 1.11 1.99
CA GLY A 42 -1.81 1.71 0.66
C GLY A 42 -2.74 0.91 -0.25
N ILE A 43 -3.75 1.57 -0.83
CA ILE A 43 -4.71 0.97 -1.77
C ILE A 43 -4.59 1.50 -3.21
N GLY A 44 -3.66 2.42 -3.46
CA GLY A 44 -3.34 2.95 -4.79
C GLY A 44 -1.98 2.48 -5.29
N SER A 45 -1.71 2.66 -6.58
CA SER A 45 -0.42 2.30 -7.18
C SER A 45 0.62 3.38 -6.91
N PRO A 46 1.89 3.02 -6.63
CA PRO A 46 2.96 4.00 -6.56
C PRO A 46 3.14 4.74 -7.90
N MET A 47 3.76 5.93 -7.83
CA MET A 47 4.12 6.73 -9.00
C MET A 47 5.59 7.18 -8.93
N THR A 48 6.16 7.60 -10.06
CA THR A 48 7.52 8.17 -10.09
C THR A 48 7.59 9.40 -10.98
N TYR A 49 8.49 10.32 -10.63
CA TYR A 49 8.80 11.52 -11.39
C TYR A 49 10.25 11.95 -11.14
N SER A 50 10.72 12.94 -11.90
CA SER A 50 12.01 13.58 -11.67
C SER A 50 11.82 15.07 -11.36
N PHE A 51 12.66 15.61 -10.47
CA PHE A 51 12.72 17.03 -10.17
C PHE A 51 14.17 17.43 -9.92
N LYS A 52 14.65 18.45 -10.65
CA LYS A 52 16.03 18.94 -10.59
C LYS A 52 17.09 17.82 -10.67
N GLY A 53 16.88 16.86 -11.57
CA GLY A 53 17.81 15.75 -11.80
C GLY A 53 17.73 14.60 -10.78
N LYS A 54 16.86 14.70 -9.76
CA LYS A 54 16.66 13.63 -8.77
C LYS A 54 15.35 12.89 -9.05
N GLN A 55 15.38 11.55 -9.03
CA GLN A 55 14.18 10.71 -9.15
C GLN A 55 13.48 10.59 -7.78
N TYR A 56 12.16 10.63 -7.81
CA TYR A 56 11.29 10.45 -6.65
C TYR A 56 10.28 9.34 -6.89
N ILE A 57 9.93 8.63 -5.82
CA ILE A 57 8.84 7.66 -5.76
C ILE A 57 7.78 8.22 -4.81
N GLY A 58 6.51 8.23 -5.22
CA GLY A 58 5.39 8.63 -4.37
C GLY A 58 4.40 7.50 -4.16
N SER A 59 3.84 7.44 -2.95
CA SER A 59 2.77 6.50 -2.61
C SER A 59 1.80 7.15 -1.63
N MET A 60 0.50 7.03 -1.94
CA MET A 60 -0.56 7.43 -1.01
C MET A 60 -0.67 6.40 0.12
N TYR A 61 -0.93 6.89 1.33
CA TYR A 61 -1.33 6.06 2.47
C TYR A 61 -2.74 6.43 2.93
N GLY A 62 -3.48 5.43 3.39
CA GLY A 62 -4.88 5.52 3.78
C GLY A 62 -5.60 4.24 3.39
N VAL A 63 -5.68 3.30 4.34
CA VAL A 63 -6.38 2.03 4.13
C VAL A 63 -7.88 2.29 3.96
N GLY A 64 -8.51 1.53 3.07
CA GLY A 64 -9.91 1.69 2.73
C GLY A 64 -10.30 0.79 1.56
N GLY A 65 -11.20 1.26 0.70
CA GLY A 65 -11.78 0.43 -0.36
C GLY A 65 -12.51 -0.78 0.21
N TRP A 66 -12.80 -1.78 -0.63
CA TRP A 66 -13.53 -2.97 -0.19
C TRP A 66 -12.81 -3.78 0.91
N PRO A 67 -11.48 -3.96 0.91
CA PRO A 67 -10.78 -4.68 1.99
C PRO A 67 -10.84 -3.99 3.35
N GLY A 68 -10.98 -2.65 3.36
CA GLY A 68 -10.97 -1.85 4.59
C GLY A 68 -12.34 -1.58 5.19
N VAL A 69 -13.46 -2.02 4.58
CA VAL A 69 -14.81 -1.60 5.01
C VAL A 69 -15.13 -1.94 6.47
N GLY A 70 -14.60 -3.06 6.99
CA GLY A 70 -14.76 -3.41 8.40
C GLY A 70 -14.10 -2.42 9.35
N LEU A 71 -12.86 -2.03 9.02
CA LEU A 71 -12.07 -1.06 9.78
C LEU A 71 -12.66 0.36 9.67
N VAL A 72 -13.11 0.77 8.49
CA VAL A 72 -13.57 2.15 8.22
C VAL A 72 -14.94 2.45 8.82
N PHE A 73 -15.84 1.47 8.87
CA PHE A 73 -17.23 1.64 9.28
C PHE A 73 -17.58 0.89 10.58
N ASP A 74 -16.58 0.48 11.36
CA ASP A 74 -16.74 -0.28 12.61
C ASP A 74 -17.66 -1.51 12.47
N LEU A 75 -17.58 -2.21 11.33
CA LEU A 75 -18.39 -3.41 11.07
C LEU A 75 -17.70 -4.63 11.66
N THR A 76 -18.46 -5.42 12.41
CA THR A 76 -17.95 -6.65 13.07
C THR A 76 -18.67 -7.92 12.63
N ASP A 77 -19.87 -7.82 12.05
CA ASP A 77 -20.54 -8.99 11.45
C ASP A 77 -19.72 -9.50 10.26
N PRO A 78 -19.27 -10.77 10.27
CA PRO A 78 -18.39 -11.31 9.24
C PRO A 78 -19.02 -11.34 7.84
N SER A 79 -20.37 -11.32 7.74
CA SER A 79 -21.11 -11.28 6.48
C SER A 79 -21.34 -9.87 5.96
N ALA A 80 -21.18 -8.84 6.80
CA ALA A 80 -21.33 -7.45 6.40
C ALA A 80 -20.25 -7.03 5.37
N GLY A 81 -20.49 -5.91 4.70
CA GLY A 81 -19.59 -5.42 3.64
C GLY A 81 -19.43 -6.42 2.49
N LEU A 82 -20.52 -7.11 2.12
CA LEU A 82 -20.53 -8.18 1.11
C LEU A 82 -19.52 -9.31 1.43
N GLY A 83 -19.34 -9.64 2.71
CA GLY A 83 -18.42 -10.67 3.20
C GLY A 83 -16.96 -10.24 3.39
N ALA A 84 -16.59 -9.00 3.02
CA ALA A 84 -15.21 -8.52 3.18
C ALA A 84 -14.81 -8.33 4.65
N VAL A 85 -15.77 -8.02 5.53
CA VAL A 85 -15.50 -7.83 6.97
C VAL A 85 -14.91 -9.11 7.58
N GLY A 86 -15.52 -10.26 7.30
CA GLY A 86 -15.00 -11.56 7.76
C GLY A 86 -13.64 -11.91 7.14
N ALA A 87 -13.46 -11.63 5.84
CA ALA A 87 -12.22 -11.92 5.12
C ALA A 87 -11.02 -11.10 5.61
N PHE A 88 -11.23 -9.85 6.03
CA PHE A 88 -10.18 -8.92 6.45
C PHE A 88 -10.21 -8.57 7.94
N LYS A 89 -10.81 -9.42 8.78
CA LYS A 89 -10.98 -9.17 10.23
C LYS A 89 -9.68 -8.81 10.97
N GLU A 90 -8.54 -9.32 10.51
CA GLU A 90 -7.22 -9.10 11.12
C GLU A 90 -6.55 -7.79 10.68
N LEU A 91 -7.06 -7.11 9.64
CA LEU A 91 -6.40 -5.94 9.05
C LEU A 91 -6.21 -4.79 10.06
N GLN A 92 -7.18 -4.60 10.96
CA GLN A 92 -7.15 -3.59 12.02
C GLN A 92 -6.03 -3.80 13.06
N ASN A 93 -5.49 -5.02 13.15
CA ASN A 93 -4.36 -5.33 14.04
C ASN A 93 -3.02 -4.85 13.47
N HIS A 94 -2.99 -4.48 12.18
CA HIS A 94 -1.76 -4.08 11.46
C HIS A 94 -1.76 -2.62 11.00
N THR A 95 -2.93 -2.01 10.85
CA THR A 95 -3.07 -0.63 10.37
C THR A 95 -4.32 0.04 10.95
N GLN A 96 -4.37 1.36 10.82
CA GLN A 96 -5.51 2.20 11.15
C GLN A 96 -5.77 3.14 9.97
N MET A 97 -6.92 3.85 9.98
CA MET A 97 -7.20 4.87 8.98
C MET A 97 -6.10 5.94 8.94
N GLY A 98 -5.96 6.57 7.78
CA GLY A 98 -5.03 7.68 7.56
C GLY A 98 -5.31 8.33 6.21
N GLY A 99 -4.56 9.39 5.89
CA GLY A 99 -4.70 10.05 4.60
C GLY A 99 -3.52 10.96 4.31
N GLY A 100 -2.77 10.65 3.26
CA GLY A 100 -1.70 11.52 2.77
C GLY A 100 -0.84 10.88 1.70
N LEU A 101 0.22 11.60 1.32
CA LEU A 101 1.22 11.18 0.34
C LEU A 101 2.58 11.09 1.04
N MET A 102 3.30 10.00 0.83
CA MET A 102 4.73 9.92 1.14
C MET A 102 5.56 9.99 -0.15
N VAL A 103 6.68 10.68 -0.08
CA VAL A 103 7.64 10.85 -1.19
C VAL A 103 9.02 10.37 -0.73
N PHE A 104 9.66 9.57 -1.57
CA PHE A 104 10.94 8.91 -1.31
C PHE A 104 11.95 9.26 -2.41
N SER A 105 13.23 9.35 -2.04
CA SER A 105 14.37 9.44 -2.96
C SER A 105 15.60 8.80 -2.31
N LEU A 106 16.69 8.63 -3.06
CA LEU A 106 18.02 8.34 -2.50
C LEU A 106 18.50 9.45 -1.54
#